data_AF-A0A433PU62-F1
#
_entry.id   AF-A0A433PU62-F1
#
_cell.length_a   1.000
_cell.length_b   1.000
_cell.length_c   1.000
_cell.angle_alpha   90.00
_cell.angle_beta   90.00
_cell.angle_gamma   90.00
#
_symmetry.space_group_name_H-M   'P 1'
#
loop_
_entity.id
_entity.type
_entity.pdbx_description
1 polymer ?
#
loop_
_entity_poly.entity_id
_entity_poly.type
_entity_poly.pdbx_seq_one_letter_code
_entity_poly.pdbx_strand_id
1 'polypeptide(L)'
;MNDIFYLNSFGKRVDKQLSVLLIGKTGSYQWGVLEFYITQTDVAENSEDEVILQCLELLLQALDKLLSWPDLKSPDNQEILKQLLDKIAARMRFDAPSQKHSLQLLAKEVFFYLNKFAEKAPSARIAILLHRLLSKIINITPDPEELSLRSGILAQKFLETEWTDMKNIKVSGVRKLLTSLHLTSDNIIYLLGQKISRSSSSLEVISSYISTVLPAIEQRDDEILKKHPLLNKDTYVVYYKVLSIELVSILDQFQEKDYDHDAAIAHIAEIVTCWQNLTTSIKGNDKRLLLSVVLKYGRAFVNRFTKSTMPFLGGHFKTHRNAVIAILRNFQYATRTLQTLTLSKLWMNTT
;
A
#
# COMPACT_ATOMS: atom_id res chain seq x y z
N MET A 1 -37.14 -19.80 -5.96
CA MET A 1 -37.96 -19.05 -4.98
C MET A 1 -37.32 -18.98 -3.59
N ASN A 2 -36.44 -19.90 -3.19
CA ASN A 2 -35.77 -19.86 -1.88
C ASN A 2 -34.60 -18.86 -1.79
N ASP A 3 -33.89 -18.57 -2.89
CA ASP A 3 -32.70 -17.68 -2.84
C ASP A 3 -33.02 -16.19 -2.60
N ILE A 4 -34.20 -15.74 -3.03
CA ILE A 4 -34.68 -14.36 -2.81
C ILE A 4 -35.01 -14.13 -1.32
N PHE A 5 -35.45 -15.17 -0.60
CA PHE A 5 -35.73 -15.09 0.84
C PHE A 5 -34.45 -15.02 1.68
N TYR A 6 -33.39 -15.73 1.27
CA TYR A 6 -32.10 -15.67 1.95
C TYR A 6 -31.45 -14.28 1.82
N LEU A 7 -31.45 -13.67 0.62
CA LEU A 7 -30.96 -12.31 0.39
C LEU A 7 -31.72 -11.26 1.20
N ASN A 8 -33.05 -11.34 1.27
CA ASN A 8 -33.88 -10.43 2.05
C ASN A 8 -33.68 -10.60 3.58
N SER A 9 -33.48 -11.84 4.04
CA SER A 9 -33.18 -12.11 5.45
C SER A 9 -31.78 -11.67 5.86
N PHE A 10 -30.82 -11.74 4.93
CA PHE A 10 -29.43 -11.35 5.14
C PHE A 10 -29.28 -9.82 5.09
N GLY A 11 -29.90 -9.14 4.12
CA GLY A 11 -30.00 -7.69 4.08
C GLY A 11 -30.61 -7.11 5.36
N LYS A 12 -31.67 -7.73 5.88
CA LYS A 12 -32.26 -7.35 7.18
C LYS A 12 -31.36 -7.64 8.38
N ARG A 13 -30.54 -8.71 8.35
CA ARG A 13 -29.58 -9.03 9.43
C ARG A 13 -28.37 -8.11 9.41
N VAL A 14 -27.86 -7.78 8.22
CA VAL A 14 -26.78 -6.82 8.01
C VAL A 14 -27.26 -5.42 8.37
N ASP A 15 -28.45 -5.00 7.96
CA ASP A 15 -29.05 -3.72 8.36
C ASP A 15 -29.34 -3.67 9.88
N LYS A 16 -29.71 -4.79 10.51
CA LYS A 16 -29.88 -4.88 11.97
C LYS A 16 -28.54 -4.88 12.74
N GLN A 17 -27.50 -5.52 12.23
CA GLN A 17 -26.16 -5.49 12.86
C GLN A 17 -25.43 -4.18 12.59
N LEU A 18 -25.56 -3.61 11.39
CA LEU A 18 -25.09 -2.26 11.04
C LEU A 18 -25.85 -1.21 11.81
N SER A 19 -27.16 -1.35 11.98
CA SER A 19 -27.88 -0.42 12.84
C SER A 19 -27.43 -0.56 14.29
N VAL A 20 -27.09 -1.74 14.82
CA VAL A 20 -26.54 -1.84 16.19
C VAL A 20 -25.11 -1.30 16.31
N LEU A 21 -24.23 -1.57 15.34
CA LEU A 21 -22.82 -1.13 15.32
C LEU A 21 -22.64 0.35 14.92
N LEU A 22 -23.48 0.87 14.03
CA LEU A 22 -23.34 2.18 13.40
C LEU A 22 -24.52 3.14 13.61
N ILE A 23 -25.69 2.72 14.16
CA ILE A 23 -26.90 3.59 14.25
C ILE A 23 -27.57 3.57 15.64
N GLY A 24 -27.35 2.54 16.45
CA GLY A 24 -27.92 2.42 17.79
C GLY A 24 -27.38 3.56 18.65
N LYS A 25 -28.17 4.05 19.61
CA LYS A 25 -27.67 5.04 20.59
C LYS A 25 -26.28 4.65 21.07
N THR A 26 -26.07 3.37 21.39
CA THR A 26 -24.77 2.77 21.75
C THR A 26 -23.67 2.89 20.68
N GLY A 27 -23.95 2.63 19.39
CA GLY A 27 -22.97 2.81 18.30
C GLY A 27 -22.64 4.28 18.00
N SER A 28 -23.60 5.19 18.21
CA SER A 28 -23.37 6.64 18.15
C SER A 28 -22.56 7.17 19.33
N TYR A 29 -22.79 6.64 20.53
CA TYR A 29 -21.95 6.94 21.68
C TYR A 29 -20.56 6.34 21.52
N GLN A 30 -20.43 5.10 21.00
CA GLN A 30 -19.12 4.49 20.75
C GLN A 30 -18.31 5.24 19.69
N TRP A 31 -18.94 5.68 18.59
CA TRP A 31 -18.27 6.52 17.59
C TRP A 31 -18.04 7.97 18.03
N GLY A 32 -18.92 8.56 18.85
CA GLY A 32 -18.70 9.87 19.45
C GLY A 32 -17.60 9.87 20.51
N VAL A 33 -17.48 8.79 21.29
CA VAL A 33 -16.35 8.52 22.18
C VAL A 33 -15.07 8.32 21.36
N LEU A 34 -15.15 7.69 20.18
CA LEU A 34 -14.02 7.60 19.25
C LEU A 34 -13.56 8.95 18.70
N GLU A 35 -14.49 9.80 18.25
CA GLU A 35 -14.18 11.17 17.83
C GLU A 35 -13.53 11.96 18.96
N PHE A 36 -14.08 11.85 20.17
CA PHE A 36 -13.57 12.52 21.37
C PHE A 36 -12.17 12.03 21.76
N TYR A 37 -11.93 10.71 21.77
CA TYR A 37 -10.64 10.13 22.16
C TYR A 37 -9.55 10.46 21.14
N ILE A 38 -9.83 10.26 19.85
CA ILE A 38 -8.92 10.55 18.74
C ILE A 38 -8.59 12.06 18.65
N THR A 39 -9.45 12.94 19.18
CA THR A 39 -9.18 14.39 19.22
C THR A 39 -8.54 14.89 20.51
N GLN A 40 -8.51 14.11 21.60
CA GLN A 40 -8.01 14.57 22.91
C GLN A 40 -6.82 13.81 23.48
N THR A 41 -6.51 12.59 23.06
CA THR A 41 -5.39 11.85 23.68
C THR A 41 -4.06 12.06 22.97
N ASP A 42 -3.21 12.89 23.59
CA ASP A 42 -1.76 12.73 23.53
C ASP A 42 -1.38 11.56 24.46
N VAL A 43 -0.95 10.45 23.85
CA VAL A 43 -0.28 9.29 24.49
C VAL A 43 -1.11 8.53 25.56
N ALA A 44 -1.45 7.28 25.25
CA ALA A 44 -2.03 6.33 26.20
C ALA A 44 -1.04 5.97 27.33
N GLU A 45 -1.09 6.69 28.46
CA GLU A 45 -0.29 6.40 29.64
C GLU A 45 -1.00 5.47 30.64
N ASN A 46 -2.32 5.27 30.50
CA ASN A 46 -3.15 4.50 31.44
C ASN A 46 -3.70 3.19 30.83
N SER A 47 -3.99 2.20 31.70
CA SER A 47 -4.55 0.90 31.29
C SER A 47 -5.94 0.98 30.64
N GLU A 48 -6.71 2.04 30.92
CA GLU A 48 -8.04 2.24 30.35
C GLU A 48 -7.94 2.63 28.86
N ASP A 49 -6.95 3.44 28.51
CA ASP A 49 -6.65 3.87 27.15
C ASP A 49 -6.32 2.68 26.24
N GLU A 50 -5.54 1.72 26.74
CA GLU A 50 -5.18 0.51 25.98
C GLU A 50 -6.41 -0.33 25.63
N VAL A 51 -7.36 -0.47 26.55
CA VAL A 51 -8.63 -1.18 26.31
C VAL A 51 -9.49 -0.45 25.27
N ILE A 52 -9.53 0.88 25.31
CA ILE A 52 -10.26 1.69 24.33
C ILE A 52 -9.64 1.53 22.93
N LEU A 53 -8.31 1.58 22.83
CA LEU A 53 -7.60 1.35 21.56
C LEU A 53 -7.86 -0.05 21.01
N GLN A 54 -7.93 -1.07 21.87
CA GLN A 54 -8.25 -2.43 21.45
C GLN A 54 -9.70 -2.56 20.97
N CYS A 55 -10.66 -1.91 21.64
CA CYS A 55 -12.05 -1.88 21.19
C CYS A 55 -12.18 -1.19 19.82
N LEU A 56 -11.47 -0.07 19.63
CA LEU A 56 -11.39 0.63 18.35
C LEU A 56 -10.82 -0.28 17.25
N GLU A 57 -9.75 -1.01 17.55
CA GLU A 57 -9.16 -1.97 16.62
C GLU A 57 -10.18 -3.02 16.17
N LEU A 58 -10.92 -3.61 17.11
CA LEU A 58 -11.94 -4.62 16.81
C LEU A 58 -13.10 -4.06 15.97
N LEU A 59 -13.54 -2.83 16.24
CA LEU A 59 -14.57 -2.16 15.44
C LEU A 59 -14.11 -1.94 13.99
N LEU A 60 -12.87 -1.47 13.80
CA LEU A 60 -12.30 -1.27 12.47
C LEU A 60 -12.10 -2.60 11.75
N GLN A 61 -11.66 -3.66 12.44
CA GLN A 61 -11.55 -5.00 11.86
C GLN A 61 -12.90 -5.60 11.47
N ALA A 62 -13.97 -5.33 12.23
CA ALA A 62 -15.32 -5.75 11.86
C ALA A 62 -15.78 -5.05 10.58
N LEU A 63 -15.56 -3.74 10.49
CA LEU A 63 -15.84 -2.96 9.28
C LEU A 63 -14.98 -3.43 8.10
N ASP A 64 -13.72 -3.77 8.35
CA ASP A 64 -12.76 -4.27 7.37
C ASP A 64 -13.24 -5.58 6.75
N LYS A 65 -13.74 -6.51 7.57
CA LYS A 65 -14.34 -7.78 7.11
C LYS A 65 -15.62 -7.55 6.31
N LEU A 66 -16.47 -6.62 6.75
CA LEU A 66 -17.71 -6.30 6.04
C LEU A 66 -17.42 -5.77 4.63
N LEU A 67 -16.51 -4.80 4.50
CA LEU A 67 -16.11 -4.24 3.20
C LEU A 67 -15.30 -5.22 2.34
N SER A 68 -14.77 -6.29 2.92
CA SER A 68 -14.04 -7.34 2.19
C SER A 68 -14.93 -8.39 1.57
N TRP A 69 -16.24 -8.37 1.86
CA TRP A 69 -17.12 -9.44 1.40
C TRP A 69 -17.17 -9.46 -0.14
N PRO A 70 -16.69 -10.53 -0.81
CA PRO A 70 -16.59 -10.58 -2.28
C PRO A 70 -17.92 -10.29 -2.98
N ASP A 71 -19.03 -10.79 -2.43
CA ASP A 71 -20.35 -10.65 -3.05
C ASP A 71 -20.88 -9.21 -2.99
N LEU A 72 -20.33 -8.35 -2.13
CA LEU A 72 -20.72 -6.94 -2.04
C LEU A 72 -20.40 -6.17 -3.33
N LYS A 73 -19.44 -6.66 -4.12
CA LYS A 73 -19.08 -6.09 -5.44
C LYS A 73 -19.95 -6.64 -6.57
N SER A 74 -20.76 -7.66 -6.32
CA SER A 74 -21.68 -8.21 -7.32
C SER A 74 -22.69 -7.12 -7.74
N PRO A 75 -23.05 -7.05 -9.04
CA PRO A 75 -24.11 -6.14 -9.50
C PRO A 75 -25.41 -6.30 -8.71
N ASP A 76 -25.71 -7.51 -8.24
CA ASP A 76 -26.92 -7.84 -7.47
C ASP A 76 -26.96 -7.18 -6.08
N ASN A 77 -25.79 -6.84 -5.52
CA ASN A 77 -25.66 -6.29 -4.18
C ASN A 77 -25.27 -4.80 -4.18
N GLN A 78 -25.30 -4.14 -5.34
CA GLN A 78 -25.00 -2.70 -5.49
C GLN A 78 -25.92 -1.83 -4.62
N GLU A 79 -27.18 -2.20 -4.43
CA GLU A 79 -28.10 -1.46 -3.55
C GLU A 79 -27.71 -1.60 -2.07
N ILE A 80 -27.31 -2.80 -1.63
CA ILE A 80 -26.84 -3.06 -0.26
C ILE A 80 -25.58 -2.25 0.03
N LEU A 81 -24.66 -2.22 -0.93
CA LEU A 81 -23.44 -1.43 -0.84
C LEU A 81 -23.74 0.08 -0.73
N LYS A 82 -24.66 0.60 -1.56
CA LYS A 82 -25.10 2.00 -1.47
C LYS A 82 -25.72 2.31 -0.11
N GLN A 83 -26.59 1.44 0.40
CA GLN A 83 -27.18 1.60 1.73
C GLN A 83 -26.12 1.62 2.83
N LEU A 84 -25.15 0.70 2.77
CA LEU A 84 -24.04 0.67 3.72
C LEU A 84 -23.24 1.98 3.72
N LEU A 85 -22.85 2.47 2.54
CA LEU A 85 -22.09 3.72 2.42
C LEU A 85 -22.93 4.92 2.84
N ASP A 86 -24.23 4.95 2.51
CA ASP A 86 -25.16 6.00 2.95
C ASP A 86 -25.26 6.05 4.48
N LYS A 87 -25.31 4.91 5.17
CA LYS A 87 -25.31 4.88 6.65
C LYS A 87 -24.03 5.43 7.25
N ILE A 88 -22.88 5.19 6.62
CA ILE A 88 -21.60 5.73 7.10
C ILE A 88 -21.52 7.23 6.78
N ALA A 89 -21.89 7.64 5.57
CA ALA A 89 -21.90 9.04 5.14
C ALA A 89 -22.93 9.89 5.92
N ALA A 90 -24.06 9.31 6.32
CA ALA A 90 -25.07 9.99 7.13
C ALA A 90 -24.53 10.47 8.49
N ARG A 91 -23.45 9.84 9.00
CA ARG A 91 -22.76 10.33 10.21
C ARG A 91 -22.11 11.70 10.02
N MET A 92 -21.75 12.06 8.79
CA MET A 92 -21.18 13.37 8.45
C MET A 92 -22.23 14.45 8.24
N ARG A 93 -23.48 14.05 7.98
CA ARG A 93 -24.56 14.94 7.54
C ARG A 93 -25.56 15.05 8.68
N PHE A 94 -25.38 16.07 9.50
CA PHE A 94 -26.18 16.26 10.71
C PHE A 94 -27.70 16.39 10.49
N ASP A 95 -28.22 16.58 9.26
CA ASP A 95 -29.68 16.67 9.03
C ASP A 95 -30.13 16.60 7.55
N ALA A 96 -29.40 15.92 6.66
CA ALA A 96 -29.81 15.85 5.25
C ALA A 96 -30.65 14.58 4.94
N PRO A 97 -31.88 14.69 4.39
CA PRO A 97 -32.64 13.51 4.00
C PRO A 97 -31.88 12.69 2.96
N SER A 98 -31.97 11.35 3.02
CA SER A 98 -31.41 10.41 2.04
C SER A 98 -31.91 10.76 0.63
N GLN A 99 -31.21 11.64 -0.07
CA GLN A 99 -31.33 11.73 -1.52
C GLN A 99 -30.67 10.48 -2.13
N LYS A 100 -31.13 10.07 -3.31
CA LYS A 100 -30.49 8.99 -4.08
C LYS A 100 -29.11 9.46 -4.54
N HIS A 101 -28.10 9.36 -3.68
CA HIS A 101 -26.74 9.73 -4.03
C HIS A 101 -26.12 8.66 -4.93
N SER A 102 -25.31 9.12 -5.87
CA SER A 102 -24.49 8.23 -6.69
C SER A 102 -23.50 7.49 -5.80
N LEU A 103 -23.12 6.27 -6.20
CA LEU A 103 -22.10 5.48 -5.49
C LEU A 103 -20.79 6.28 -5.36
N GLN A 104 -20.44 7.05 -6.39
CA GLN A 104 -19.27 7.94 -6.42
C GLN A 104 -19.30 8.96 -5.28
N LEU A 105 -20.42 9.68 -5.09
CA LEU A 105 -20.52 10.71 -4.07
C LEU A 105 -20.46 10.09 -2.66
N LEU A 106 -21.17 8.98 -2.43
CA LEU A 106 -21.16 8.28 -1.14
C LEU A 106 -19.75 7.78 -0.80
N ALA A 107 -19.06 7.17 -1.75
CA ALA A 107 -17.70 6.68 -1.54
C ALA A 107 -16.72 7.83 -1.25
N LYS A 108 -16.82 8.96 -1.96
CA LYS A 108 -16.02 10.16 -1.68
C LYS A 108 -16.26 10.67 -0.25
N GLU A 109 -17.51 10.80 0.18
CA GLU A 109 -17.84 11.30 1.52
C GLU A 109 -17.33 10.39 2.64
N VAL A 110 -17.55 9.08 2.51
CA VAL A 110 -17.03 8.09 3.46
C VAL A 110 -15.50 8.12 3.48
N PHE A 111 -14.85 8.25 2.31
CA PHE A 111 -13.41 8.38 2.23
C PHE A 111 -12.91 9.62 2.98
N PHE A 112 -13.47 10.80 2.73
CA PHE A 112 -13.03 12.02 3.41
C PHE A 112 -13.31 11.98 4.92
N TYR A 113 -14.40 11.36 5.35
CA TYR A 113 -14.68 11.11 6.76
C TYR A 113 -13.56 10.29 7.40
N LEU A 114 -13.33 9.07 6.89
CA LEU A 114 -12.31 8.17 7.43
C LEU A 114 -10.89 8.73 7.31
N ASN A 115 -10.59 9.51 6.26
CA ASN A 115 -9.30 10.17 6.10
C ASN A 115 -9.02 11.17 7.25
N LYS A 116 -10.04 11.90 7.73
CA LYS A 116 -9.87 12.81 8.88
C LYS A 116 -9.49 12.07 10.17
N PHE A 117 -10.04 10.87 10.38
CA PHE A 117 -9.64 10.02 11.51
C PHE A 117 -8.23 9.46 11.34
N ALA A 118 -7.91 9.05 10.12
CA ALA A 118 -6.62 8.47 9.82
C ALA A 118 -5.48 9.47 10.07
N GLU A 119 -5.70 10.75 9.77
CA GLU A 119 -4.75 11.84 10.05
C GLU A 119 -4.50 12.07 11.55
N LYS A 120 -5.42 11.65 12.43
CA LYS A 120 -5.32 11.81 13.89
C LYS A 120 -5.13 10.47 14.61
N ALA A 121 -4.77 9.41 13.90
CA ALA A 121 -4.72 8.08 14.47
C ALA A 121 -3.76 8.04 15.68
N PRO A 122 -4.17 7.49 16.84
CA PRO A 122 -3.36 7.49 18.06
C PRO A 122 -2.25 6.44 18.08
N SER A 123 -2.27 5.49 17.13
CA SER A 123 -1.25 4.44 17.01
C SER A 123 -1.05 4.02 15.55
N ALA A 124 0.11 3.45 15.22
CA ALA A 124 0.40 2.99 13.87
C ALA A 124 -0.58 1.92 13.43
N ARG A 125 -1.01 1.05 14.36
CA ARG A 125 -1.97 -0.03 14.10
C ARG A 125 -3.30 0.50 13.57
N ILE A 126 -3.86 1.48 14.25
CA ILE A 126 -5.15 2.09 13.87
C ILE A 126 -5.00 2.82 12.54
N ALA A 127 -3.89 3.56 12.36
CA ALA A 127 -3.59 4.26 11.11
C ALA A 127 -3.57 3.30 9.91
N ILE A 128 -2.90 2.15 10.04
CA ILE A 128 -2.80 1.14 8.98
C ILE A 128 -4.16 0.49 8.68
N LEU A 129 -4.94 0.16 9.70
CA LEU A 129 -6.29 -0.39 9.51
C LEU A 129 -7.21 0.61 8.80
N LEU A 130 -7.17 1.89 9.20
CA LEU A 130 -7.90 2.96 8.51
C LEU A 130 -7.43 3.10 7.06
N HIS A 131 -6.12 3.06 6.79
CA HIS A 131 -5.61 3.09 5.42
C HIS A 131 -6.12 1.91 4.58
N ARG A 132 -6.22 0.70 5.14
CA ARG A 132 -6.78 -0.48 4.46
C ARG A 132 -8.26 -0.31 4.15
N LEU A 133 -9.03 0.26 5.07
CA LEU A 133 -10.44 0.61 4.84
C LEU A 133 -10.59 1.63 3.71
N LEU A 134 -9.79 2.70 3.74
CA LEU A 134 -9.75 3.71 2.67
C LEU A 134 -9.42 3.07 1.31
N SER A 135 -8.43 2.18 1.26
CA SER A 135 -8.08 1.45 0.03
C SER A 135 -9.24 0.57 -0.49
N LYS A 136 -10.05 -0.01 0.39
CA LYS A 136 -11.24 -0.78 -0.01
C LYS A 136 -12.34 0.10 -0.59
N ILE A 137 -12.55 1.28 -0.01
CA ILE A 137 -13.51 2.27 -0.54
C ILE A 137 -13.07 2.72 -1.93
N ILE A 138 -11.77 3.01 -2.12
CA ILE A 138 -11.21 3.34 -3.43
C ILE A 138 -11.51 2.22 -4.45
N ASN A 139 -11.28 0.96 -4.08
CA ASN A 139 -11.51 -0.19 -4.97
C ASN A 139 -12.99 -0.43 -5.34
N ILE A 140 -13.92 0.23 -4.66
CA ILE A 140 -15.37 0.17 -4.91
C ILE A 140 -15.85 1.43 -5.64
N THR A 141 -15.03 2.48 -5.66
CA THR A 141 -15.36 3.77 -6.25
C THR A 141 -15.23 3.70 -7.78
N PRO A 142 -16.26 4.12 -8.55
CA PRO A 142 -16.20 4.12 -10.01
C PRO A 142 -15.04 4.92 -10.62
N ASP A 143 -14.76 6.10 -10.05
CA ASP A 143 -13.64 6.97 -10.44
C ASP A 143 -12.69 7.15 -9.24
N PRO A 144 -11.61 6.34 -9.16
CA PRO A 144 -10.75 6.27 -7.99
C PRO A 144 -9.54 7.22 -8.02
N GLU A 145 -9.29 7.98 -9.09
CA GLU A 145 -8.00 8.67 -9.31
C GLU A 145 -7.65 9.65 -8.18
N GLU A 146 -8.55 10.58 -7.89
CA GLU A 146 -8.38 11.59 -6.84
C GLU A 146 -8.18 10.95 -5.46
N LEU A 147 -9.02 9.94 -5.14
CA LEU A 147 -8.98 9.25 -3.85
C LEU A 147 -7.69 8.42 -3.70
N SER A 148 -7.25 7.80 -4.79
CA SER A 148 -6.01 7.03 -4.87
C SER A 148 -4.82 7.93 -4.54
N LEU A 149 -4.69 9.07 -5.21
CA LEU A 149 -3.61 10.03 -4.95
C LEU A 149 -3.59 10.47 -3.48
N ARG A 150 -4.76 10.82 -2.93
CA ARG A 150 -4.88 11.23 -1.52
C ARG A 150 -4.50 10.11 -0.55
N SER A 151 -4.87 8.86 -0.85
CA SER A 151 -4.42 7.70 -0.07
C SER A 151 -2.91 7.50 -0.14
N GLY A 152 -2.29 7.73 -1.31
CA GLY A 152 -0.82 7.68 -1.45
C GLY A 152 -0.11 8.72 -0.56
N ILE A 153 -0.61 9.96 -0.53
CA ILE A 153 -0.10 11.03 0.34
C ILE A 153 -0.25 10.65 1.82
N LEU A 154 -1.39 10.07 2.20
CA LEU A 154 -1.61 9.61 3.56
C LEU A 154 -0.63 8.48 3.95
N ALA A 155 -0.41 7.51 3.06
CA ALA A 155 0.58 6.45 3.27
C ALA A 155 1.99 7.03 3.48
N GLN A 156 2.35 8.06 2.72
CA GLN A 156 3.61 8.79 2.91
C GLN A 156 3.69 9.43 4.31
N LYS A 157 2.65 10.18 4.73
CA LYS A 157 2.62 10.77 6.07
C LYS A 157 2.80 9.72 7.16
N PHE A 158 2.19 8.54 7.02
CA PHE A 158 2.34 7.45 7.98
C PHE A 158 3.76 6.85 8.02
N LEU A 159 4.47 6.83 6.89
CA LEU A 159 5.87 6.39 6.83
C LEU A 159 6.83 7.43 7.44
N GLU A 160 6.46 8.70 7.42
CA GLU A 160 7.26 9.84 7.93
C GLU A 160 6.97 10.13 9.41
N THR A 161 5.88 9.61 9.96
CA THR A 161 5.49 9.82 11.35
C THR A 161 6.31 8.91 12.28
N GLU A 162 6.83 9.47 13.37
CA GLU A 162 7.39 8.69 14.48
C GLU A 162 6.26 8.15 15.36
N TRP A 163 6.03 6.84 15.31
CA TRP A 163 5.00 6.22 16.12
C TRP A 163 5.56 5.66 17.41
N THR A 164 4.89 5.93 18.52
CA THR A 164 5.30 5.50 19.86
C THR A 164 5.22 3.97 20.03
N ASP A 165 4.22 3.33 19.42
CA ASP A 165 4.03 1.88 19.38
C ASP A 165 5.02 1.14 18.45
N MET A 166 5.79 1.88 17.64
CA MET A 166 6.77 1.30 16.72
C MET A 166 8.18 1.11 17.30
N LYS A 167 8.51 1.68 18.47
CA LYS A 167 9.89 1.62 19.01
C LYS A 167 10.40 0.22 19.39
N ASN A 168 9.53 -0.80 19.46
CA ASN A 168 9.91 -2.15 19.89
C ASN A 168 10.10 -3.17 18.75
N ILE A 169 10.54 -2.78 17.54
CA ILE A 169 10.76 -3.72 16.42
C ILE A 169 11.97 -4.60 16.74
N LYS A 170 11.75 -5.71 17.45
CA LYS A 170 12.73 -6.80 17.54
C LYS A 170 12.47 -7.76 16.39
N VAL A 171 13.37 -7.75 15.41
CA VAL A 171 13.35 -8.72 14.31
C VAL A 171 13.78 -10.09 14.83
N SER A 172 12.81 -11.02 14.79
CA SER A 172 12.97 -12.48 14.90
C SER A 172 13.14 -13.10 16.29
N GLY A 173 12.33 -14.15 16.55
CA GLY A 173 12.64 -15.19 17.52
C GLY A 173 11.47 -15.63 18.42
N VAL A 174 10.59 -16.50 17.91
CA VAL A 174 9.76 -17.45 18.67
C VAL A 174 8.93 -16.89 19.85
N ARG A 175 7.65 -16.59 19.60
CA ARG A 175 6.49 -17.22 20.27
C ARG A 175 5.18 -16.78 19.63
N LYS A 176 4.48 -17.78 19.11
CA LYS A 176 3.17 -17.74 18.49
C LYS A 176 2.13 -17.85 19.62
N LEU A 177 1.04 -17.10 19.48
CA LEU A 177 -0.19 -17.04 20.30
C LEU A 177 -0.23 -15.85 21.27
N LEU A 178 -1.03 -14.84 20.90
CA LEU A 178 -1.55 -13.73 21.73
C LEU A 178 -0.65 -12.50 21.97
N THR A 179 0.13 -12.08 21.00
CA THR A 179 0.64 -10.69 20.90
C THR A 179 0.50 -10.24 19.46
N SER A 180 -0.74 -9.98 19.05
CA SER A 180 -1.05 -9.47 17.71
C SER A 180 -0.42 -8.10 17.52
N LEU A 181 0.38 -7.94 16.47
CA LEU A 181 0.80 -6.70 15.81
C LEU A 181 1.80 -5.78 16.54
N HIS A 182 3.03 -6.28 16.73
CA HIS A 182 4.18 -5.42 16.47
C HIS A 182 4.15 -4.99 14.98
N LEU A 183 4.58 -3.79 14.59
CA LEU A 183 4.64 -3.41 13.17
C LEU A 183 5.46 -4.45 12.40
N THR A 184 4.78 -5.31 11.65
CA THR A 184 5.44 -6.37 10.88
C THR A 184 6.06 -5.74 9.63
N SER A 185 7.09 -6.39 9.08
CA SER A 185 7.64 -6.05 7.77
C SER A 185 6.55 -5.95 6.70
N ASP A 186 5.46 -6.71 6.82
CA ASP A 186 4.29 -6.65 5.93
C ASP A 186 3.55 -5.32 5.96
N ASN A 187 3.50 -4.63 7.10
CA ASN A 187 2.86 -3.33 7.21
C ASN A 187 3.68 -2.23 6.52
N ILE A 188 5.02 -2.28 6.66
CA ILE A 188 5.93 -1.39 5.92
C ILE A 188 5.81 -1.69 4.41
N ILE A 189 5.80 -2.97 4.03
CA ILE A 189 5.59 -3.39 2.63
C ILE A 189 4.31 -2.78 2.08
N TYR A 190 3.22 -2.90 2.85
CA TYR A 190 1.93 -2.35 2.47
C TYR A 190 1.99 -0.83 2.30
N LEU A 191 2.42 -0.07 3.30
CA LEU A 191 2.42 1.40 3.24
C LEU A 191 3.33 1.94 2.13
N LEU A 192 4.54 1.39 2.00
CA LEU A 192 5.48 1.81 0.97
C LEU A 192 4.99 1.44 -0.43
N GLY A 193 4.39 0.27 -0.60
CA GLY A 193 3.73 -0.11 -1.84
C GLY A 193 2.61 0.87 -2.18
N GLN A 194 1.70 1.15 -1.24
CA GLN A 194 0.60 2.11 -1.45
C GLN A 194 1.10 3.52 -1.80
N LYS A 195 2.18 4.00 -1.18
CA LYS A 195 2.82 5.28 -1.54
C LYS A 195 3.27 5.27 -3.01
N ILE A 196 3.95 4.22 -3.44
CA ILE A 196 4.54 4.15 -4.79
C ILE A 196 3.46 3.91 -5.85
N SER A 197 2.59 2.91 -5.67
CA SER A 197 1.57 2.55 -6.65
C SER A 197 0.52 3.64 -6.87
N ARG A 198 0.31 4.53 -5.88
CA ARG A 198 -0.68 5.61 -5.95
C ARG A 198 -0.06 7.00 -6.20
N SER A 199 1.24 7.06 -6.41
CA SER A 199 1.91 8.29 -6.83
C SER A 199 1.64 8.55 -8.31
N SER A 200 1.53 9.82 -8.69
CA SER A 200 1.50 10.23 -10.10
C SER A 200 2.80 9.91 -10.84
N SER A 201 3.92 9.82 -10.13
CA SER A 201 5.25 9.53 -10.68
C SER A 201 5.95 8.39 -9.93
N SER A 202 5.38 7.19 -9.98
CA SER A 202 5.91 6.01 -9.26
C SER A 202 7.39 5.72 -9.54
N LEU A 203 7.85 5.91 -10.79
CA LEU A 203 9.27 5.72 -11.14
C LEU A 203 10.20 6.76 -10.51
N GLU A 204 9.79 8.02 -10.46
CA GLU A 204 10.58 9.08 -9.81
C GLU A 204 10.73 8.80 -8.31
N VAL A 205 9.65 8.36 -7.67
CA VAL A 205 9.68 7.94 -6.26
C VAL A 205 10.68 6.79 -6.09
N ILE A 206 10.59 5.73 -6.90
CA ILE A 206 11.53 4.60 -6.85
C ILE A 206 12.97 5.07 -7.06
N SER A 207 13.22 5.91 -8.06
CA SER A 207 14.55 6.45 -8.37
C SER A 207 15.12 7.23 -7.18
N SER A 208 14.33 8.13 -6.58
CA SER A 208 14.73 8.86 -5.38
C SER A 208 15.06 7.92 -4.22
N TYR A 209 14.24 6.88 -3.99
CA TYR A 209 14.56 5.91 -2.95
C TYR A 209 15.90 5.21 -3.18
N ILE A 210 16.22 4.85 -4.43
CA ILE A 210 17.48 4.19 -4.77
C ILE A 210 18.68 5.13 -4.66
N SER A 211 18.55 6.38 -5.09
CA SER A 211 19.67 7.31 -5.19
C SER A 211 19.95 8.10 -3.92
N THR A 212 18.93 8.40 -3.11
CA THR A 212 19.08 9.24 -1.91
C THR A 212 18.71 8.50 -0.62
N VAL A 213 17.55 7.84 -0.58
CA VAL A 213 17.01 7.31 0.68
C VAL A 213 17.75 6.05 1.15
N LEU A 214 17.94 5.05 0.28
CA LEU A 214 18.64 3.82 0.64
C LEU A 214 20.13 4.05 1.00
N PRO A 215 20.90 4.87 0.25
CA PRO A 215 22.29 5.15 0.58
C PRO A 215 22.46 5.93 1.90
N ALA A 216 21.44 6.66 2.36
CA ALA A 216 21.50 7.42 3.61
C ALA A 216 21.85 6.55 4.83
N ILE A 217 21.49 5.25 4.84
CA ILE A 217 21.89 4.34 5.93
C ILE A 217 23.41 4.15 5.97
N GLU A 218 24.04 3.98 4.81
CA GLU A 218 25.48 3.75 4.71
C GLU A 218 26.27 5.04 4.92
N GLN A 219 25.73 6.15 4.41
CA GLN A 219 26.31 7.50 4.53
C GLN A 219 26.07 8.13 5.91
N ARG A 220 25.19 7.55 6.73
CA ARG A 220 24.74 8.09 8.02
C ARG A 220 24.22 9.53 7.90
N ASP A 221 23.39 9.76 6.89
CA ASP A 221 22.76 11.05 6.67
C ASP A 221 21.54 11.21 7.59
N ASP A 222 21.76 11.85 8.74
CA ASP A 222 20.73 12.06 9.77
C ASP A 222 19.56 12.92 9.27
N GLU A 223 19.74 13.80 8.28
CA GLU A 223 18.64 14.63 7.77
C GLU A 223 17.63 13.81 6.98
N ILE A 224 18.13 12.88 6.16
CA ILE A 224 17.28 11.96 5.39
C ILE A 224 16.67 10.90 6.31
N LEU A 225 17.44 10.37 7.26
CA LEU A 225 16.97 9.34 8.18
C LEU A 225 15.88 9.86 9.13
N LYS A 226 15.96 11.12 9.57
CA LYS A 226 14.87 11.76 10.34
C LYS A 226 13.56 11.86 9.57
N LYS A 227 13.62 12.05 8.25
CA LYS A 227 12.43 12.05 7.38
C LYS A 227 11.91 10.63 7.08
N HIS A 228 12.70 9.60 7.38
CA HIS A 228 12.36 8.21 7.16
C HIS A 228 12.61 7.38 8.42
N PRO A 229 11.86 7.62 9.51
CA PRO A 229 12.11 7.00 10.81
C PRO A 229 12.00 5.47 10.80
N LEU A 230 11.26 4.90 9.83
CA LEU A 230 11.10 3.46 9.66
C LEU A 230 12.24 2.80 8.87
N LEU A 231 13.15 3.58 8.31
CA LEU A 231 14.30 3.10 7.56
C LEU A 231 15.50 2.92 8.49
N ASN A 232 15.89 1.67 8.70
CA ASN A 232 17.08 1.30 9.46
C ASN A 232 17.70 0.02 8.87
N LYS A 233 18.78 -0.47 9.48
CA LYS A 233 19.49 -1.66 8.98
C LYS A 233 18.57 -2.90 8.91
N ASP A 234 17.66 -3.04 9.87
CA ASP A 234 16.75 -4.19 9.95
C ASP A 234 15.63 -4.12 8.89
N THR A 235 15.17 -2.91 8.56
CA THR A 235 14.11 -2.69 7.58
C THR A 235 14.61 -2.45 6.16
N TYR A 236 15.92 -2.27 5.95
CA TYR A 236 16.51 -2.03 4.63
C TYR A 236 16.07 -3.07 3.58
N VAL A 237 16.12 -4.37 3.94
CA VAL A 237 15.71 -5.48 3.05
C VAL A 237 14.23 -5.36 2.67
N VAL A 238 13.40 -4.85 3.58
CA VAL A 238 11.97 -4.64 3.37
C VAL A 238 11.75 -3.52 2.34
N TYR A 239 12.43 -2.38 2.48
CA TYR A 239 12.36 -1.29 1.52
C TYR A 239 12.83 -1.75 0.13
N TYR A 240 13.99 -2.41 0.06
CA TYR A 240 14.53 -2.93 -1.20
C TYR A 240 13.53 -3.88 -1.89
N LYS A 241 12.89 -4.76 -1.11
CA LYS A 241 11.87 -5.69 -1.60
C LYS A 241 10.68 -4.96 -2.22
N VAL A 242 10.18 -3.91 -1.59
CA VAL A 242 9.02 -3.15 -2.11
C VAL A 242 9.38 -2.44 -3.41
N LEU A 243 10.52 -1.74 -3.46
CA LEU A 243 10.98 -1.08 -4.69
C LEU A 243 11.09 -2.07 -5.85
N SER A 244 11.58 -3.29 -5.58
CA SER A 244 11.66 -4.36 -6.57
C SER A 244 10.29 -4.85 -7.04
N ILE A 245 9.32 -4.99 -6.13
CA ILE A 245 7.94 -5.41 -6.45
C ILE A 245 7.27 -4.35 -7.33
N GLU A 246 7.31 -3.09 -6.91
CA GLU A 246 6.66 -1.99 -7.60
C GLU A 246 7.28 -1.74 -8.98
N LEU A 247 8.60 -1.84 -9.11
CA LEU A 247 9.26 -1.70 -10.40
C LEU A 247 8.85 -2.81 -11.39
N VAL A 248 8.69 -4.05 -10.91
CA VAL A 248 8.15 -5.14 -11.73
C VAL A 248 6.69 -4.89 -12.08
N SER A 249 5.90 -4.33 -11.14
CA SER A 249 4.49 -3.98 -11.38
C SER A 249 4.34 -2.90 -12.46
N ILE A 250 5.16 -1.85 -12.42
CA ILE A 250 5.17 -0.79 -13.44
C ILE A 250 5.48 -1.38 -14.82
N LEU A 251 6.48 -2.26 -14.91
CA LEU A 251 6.81 -2.96 -16.16
C LEU A 251 5.67 -3.88 -16.64
N ASP A 252 4.94 -4.53 -15.72
CA ASP A 252 3.82 -5.42 -16.06
C ASP A 252 2.57 -4.64 -16.54
N GLN A 253 2.39 -3.43 -16.05
CA GLN A 253 1.30 -2.53 -16.42
C GLN A 253 1.56 -1.80 -17.75
N PHE A 254 2.79 -1.81 -18.26
CA PHE A 254 3.12 -1.19 -19.54
C PHE A 254 2.27 -1.77 -20.68
N GLN A 255 1.53 -0.90 -21.39
CA GLN A 255 0.80 -1.22 -22.60
C GLN A 255 1.17 -0.21 -23.69
N GLU A 256 1.56 -0.68 -24.87
CA GLU A 256 1.95 0.18 -26.00
C GLU A 256 0.87 1.22 -26.36
N LYS A 257 -0.41 0.82 -26.28
CA LYS A 257 -1.58 1.66 -26.62
C LYS A 257 -1.76 2.90 -25.73
N ASP A 258 -1.12 2.94 -24.56
CA ASP A 258 -1.30 4.03 -23.60
C ASP A 258 -0.33 5.20 -23.85
N TYR A 259 0.58 5.04 -24.82
CA TYR A 259 1.67 5.98 -25.10
C TYR A 259 1.81 6.27 -26.59
N ASP A 260 2.36 7.44 -26.91
CA ASP A 260 3.02 7.64 -28.19
C ASP A 260 4.34 6.83 -28.24
N HIS A 261 4.79 6.49 -29.44
CA HIS A 261 5.95 5.63 -29.67
C HIS A 261 7.22 6.16 -29.01
N ASP A 262 7.50 7.46 -29.13
CA ASP A 262 8.65 8.11 -28.49
C ASP A 262 8.55 8.09 -26.96
N ALA A 263 7.37 8.40 -26.43
CA ALA A 263 7.10 8.41 -24.99
C ALA A 263 7.21 7.00 -24.38
N ALA A 264 6.73 5.97 -25.08
CA ALA A 264 6.84 4.57 -24.67
C ALA A 264 8.31 4.13 -24.53
N ILE A 265 9.15 4.50 -25.50
CA ILE A 265 10.58 4.15 -25.48
C ILE A 265 11.31 4.87 -24.36
N ALA A 266 11.03 6.17 -24.16
CA ALA A 266 11.57 6.93 -23.04
C ALA A 266 11.16 6.30 -21.70
N HIS A 267 9.89 5.94 -21.54
CA HIS A 267 9.38 5.31 -20.34
C HIS A 267 10.06 3.95 -20.05
N ILE A 268 10.23 3.10 -21.06
CA ILE A 268 10.98 1.84 -20.92
C ILE A 268 12.44 2.11 -20.52
N ALA A 269 13.08 3.12 -21.11
CA ALA A 269 14.45 3.49 -20.77
C ALA A 269 14.58 3.89 -19.30
N GLU A 270 13.62 4.66 -18.77
CA GLU A 270 13.56 5.03 -17.36
C GLU A 270 13.37 3.81 -16.45
N ILE A 271 12.45 2.89 -16.78
CA ILE A 271 12.23 1.65 -16.02
C ILE A 271 13.51 0.83 -15.96
N VAL A 272 14.19 0.62 -17.09
CA VAL A 272 15.43 -0.16 -17.16
C VAL A 272 16.57 0.52 -16.41
N THR A 273 16.64 1.85 -16.46
CA THR A 273 17.64 2.62 -15.71
C THR A 273 17.40 2.52 -14.20
N CYS A 274 16.14 2.64 -13.74
CA CYS A 274 15.78 2.40 -12.34
C CYS A 274 16.16 0.98 -11.90
N TRP A 275 15.90 -0.03 -12.74
CA TRP A 275 16.27 -1.41 -12.44
C TRP A 275 17.78 -1.60 -12.34
N GLN A 276 18.54 -1.03 -13.28
CA GLN A 276 20.00 -1.02 -13.23
C GLN A 276 20.49 -0.42 -11.92
N ASN A 277 20.02 0.77 -11.54
CA ASN A 277 20.42 1.44 -10.32
C ASN A 277 20.07 0.62 -9.06
N LEU A 278 18.89 -0.01 -9.04
CA LEU A 278 18.47 -0.88 -7.95
C LEU A 278 19.38 -2.13 -7.84
N THR A 279 19.81 -2.70 -8.97
CA THR A 279 20.73 -3.86 -8.95
C THR A 279 22.15 -3.49 -8.54
N THR A 280 22.60 -2.26 -8.80
CA THR A 280 23.94 -1.79 -8.43
C THR A 280 24.02 -1.29 -6.99
N SER A 281 22.88 -0.93 -6.38
CA SER A 281 22.83 -0.40 -5.01
C SER A 281 23.11 -1.43 -3.91
N ILE A 282 23.35 -2.71 -4.24
CA ILE A 282 23.53 -3.82 -3.29
C ILE A 282 24.96 -3.80 -2.64
N LYS A 283 25.58 -2.63 -2.50
CA LYS A 283 26.96 -2.50 -2.03
C LYS A 283 27.04 -2.33 -0.51
N GLY A 284 27.22 -3.43 0.24
CA GLY A 284 27.99 -3.34 1.50
C GLY A 284 27.36 -3.78 2.82
N ASN A 285 26.10 -4.24 2.87
CA ASN A 285 25.56 -4.91 4.07
C ASN A 285 24.55 -6.01 3.72
N ASP A 286 24.47 -7.05 4.56
CA ASP A 286 23.45 -8.12 4.55
C ASP A 286 23.09 -8.75 3.20
N LYS A 287 24.14 -9.07 2.42
CA LYS A 287 24.03 -9.69 1.10
C LYS A 287 23.12 -10.93 1.10
N ARG A 288 23.08 -11.74 2.16
CA ARG A 288 22.36 -13.03 2.12
C ARG A 288 20.84 -12.87 1.98
N LEU A 289 20.21 -12.00 2.77
CA LEU A 289 18.76 -11.78 2.74
C LEU A 289 18.36 -10.97 1.50
N LEU A 290 19.14 -9.94 1.15
CA LEU A 290 18.94 -9.14 -0.06
C LEU A 290 19.03 -9.99 -1.32
N LEU A 291 20.00 -10.89 -1.40
CA LEU A 291 20.23 -11.70 -2.59
C LEU A 291 19.06 -12.63 -2.90
N SER A 292 18.30 -13.09 -1.91
CA SER A 292 17.06 -13.84 -2.18
C SER A 292 16.01 -12.96 -2.88
N VAL A 293 15.83 -11.72 -2.41
CA VAL A 293 14.90 -10.74 -2.95
C VAL A 293 15.31 -10.34 -4.38
N VAL A 294 16.57 -9.94 -4.55
CA VAL A 294 17.16 -9.51 -5.81
C VAL A 294 17.00 -10.58 -6.89
N LEU A 295 17.29 -11.84 -6.58
CA LEU A 295 17.17 -12.93 -7.55
C LEU A 295 15.72 -13.25 -7.88
N LYS A 296 14.82 -13.23 -6.89
CA LYS A 296 13.40 -13.50 -7.11
C LYS A 296 12.78 -12.45 -8.04
N TYR A 297 12.96 -11.17 -7.72
CA TYR A 297 12.35 -10.08 -8.50
C TYR A 297 13.15 -9.73 -9.75
N GLY A 298 14.47 -9.92 -9.75
CA GLY A 298 15.29 -9.84 -10.96
C GLY A 298 14.86 -10.87 -12.02
N ARG A 299 14.58 -12.12 -11.61
CA ARG A 299 14.00 -13.13 -12.51
C ARG A 299 12.64 -12.69 -13.05
N ALA A 300 11.77 -12.15 -12.18
CA ALA A 300 10.45 -11.66 -12.60
C ALA A 300 10.57 -10.52 -13.63
N PHE A 301 11.45 -9.54 -13.36
CA PHE A 301 11.72 -8.42 -14.27
C PHE A 301 12.23 -8.91 -15.63
N VAL A 302 13.26 -9.76 -15.66
CA VAL A 302 13.83 -10.31 -16.91
C VAL A 302 12.77 -11.08 -17.71
N ASN A 303 11.96 -11.88 -17.04
CA ASN A 303 10.88 -12.63 -17.70
C ASN A 303 9.84 -11.69 -18.33
N ARG A 304 9.42 -10.63 -17.62
CA ARG A 304 8.46 -9.65 -18.14
C ARG A 304 9.04 -8.83 -19.30
N PHE A 305 10.26 -8.33 -19.13
CA PHE A 305 10.97 -7.58 -20.17
C PHE A 305 11.11 -8.41 -21.45
N THR A 306 11.49 -9.68 -21.34
CA THR A 306 11.67 -10.57 -22.50
C THR A 306 10.35 -10.89 -23.20
N LYS A 307 9.25 -11.05 -22.45
CA LYS A 307 7.96 -11.43 -23.02
C LYS A 307 7.19 -10.27 -23.64
N SER A 308 7.22 -9.09 -23.01
CA SER A 308 6.38 -7.96 -23.39
C SER A 308 7.19 -6.83 -24.03
N THR A 309 8.31 -6.46 -23.43
CA THR A 309 9.09 -5.27 -23.84
C THR A 309 9.99 -5.55 -25.04
N MET A 310 10.61 -6.74 -25.14
CA MET A 310 11.48 -7.09 -26.26
C MET A 310 10.75 -7.14 -27.61
N PRO A 311 9.54 -7.72 -27.74
CA PRO A 311 8.78 -7.64 -28.99
C PRO A 311 8.48 -6.19 -29.41
N PHE A 312 8.08 -5.34 -28.46
CA PHE A 312 7.84 -3.90 -28.70
C PHE A 312 9.10 -3.19 -29.21
N LEU A 313 10.23 -3.35 -28.52
CA LEU A 313 11.51 -2.76 -28.94
C LEU A 313 11.97 -3.27 -30.31
N GLY A 314 11.69 -4.54 -30.63
CA GLY A 314 11.96 -5.13 -31.94
C GLY A 314 11.16 -4.47 -33.06
N GLY A 315 9.88 -4.17 -32.83
CA GLY A 315 9.02 -3.45 -33.77
C GLY A 315 9.53 -2.04 -34.08
N HIS A 316 10.05 -1.34 -33.07
CA HIS A 316 10.50 0.06 -33.19
C HIS A 316 12.01 0.23 -33.44
N PHE A 317 12.75 -0.87 -33.60
CA PHE A 317 14.22 -0.83 -33.73
C PHE A 317 14.72 -0.01 -34.92
N LYS A 318 14.02 -0.05 -36.06
CA LYS A 318 14.43 0.68 -37.26
C LYS A 318 14.33 2.19 -37.08
N THR A 319 13.29 2.65 -36.40
CA THR A 319 12.98 4.07 -36.20
C THR A 319 13.78 4.66 -35.04
N HIS A 320 13.92 3.91 -33.94
CA HIS A 320 14.51 4.39 -32.68
C HIS A 320 15.80 3.67 -32.31
N ARG A 321 16.60 3.30 -33.30
CA ARG A 321 17.78 2.43 -33.17
C ARG A 321 18.69 2.78 -31.99
N ASN A 322 19.05 4.06 -31.83
CA ASN A 322 19.98 4.50 -30.79
C ASN A 322 19.39 4.34 -29.39
N ALA A 323 18.12 4.73 -29.20
CA ALA A 323 17.43 4.60 -27.92
C ALA A 323 17.27 3.12 -27.53
N VAL A 324 16.86 2.27 -28.48
CA VAL A 324 16.73 0.82 -28.23
C VAL A 324 18.07 0.19 -27.87
N ILE A 325 19.16 0.54 -28.56
CA ILE A 325 20.51 0.03 -28.22
C ILE A 325 20.93 0.48 -26.81
N ALA A 326 20.63 1.72 -26.42
CA ALA A 326 20.94 2.22 -25.07
C ALA A 326 20.18 1.44 -23.99
N ILE A 327 18.88 1.20 -24.19
CA ILE A 327 18.04 0.38 -23.30
C ILE A 327 18.64 -1.01 -23.14
N LEU A 328 18.97 -1.68 -24.25
CA LEU A 328 19.53 -3.04 -24.22
C LEU A 328 20.90 -3.07 -23.53
N ARG A 329 21.73 -2.03 -23.68
CA ARG A 329 23.01 -1.93 -22.99
C ARG A 329 22.83 -1.84 -21.47
N ASN A 330 21.91 -1.01 -21.01
CA ASN A 330 21.59 -0.87 -19.57
C ASN A 330 21.02 -2.17 -19.00
N PHE A 331 20.12 -2.81 -19.74
CA PHE A 331 19.57 -4.12 -19.39
C PHE A 331 20.64 -5.21 -19.30
N GLN A 332 21.58 -5.25 -20.26
CA GLN A 332 22.72 -6.18 -20.25
C GLN A 332 23.65 -5.95 -19.06
N TYR A 333 23.90 -4.69 -18.70
CA TYR A 333 24.72 -4.36 -17.55
C TYR A 333 24.07 -4.85 -16.23
N ALA A 334 22.78 -4.59 -16.05
CA ALA A 334 22.03 -5.04 -14.88
C ALA A 334 21.96 -6.58 -14.79
N THR A 335 21.72 -7.27 -15.90
CA THR A 335 21.72 -8.75 -15.94
C THR A 335 23.08 -9.36 -15.63
N ARG A 336 24.19 -8.78 -16.13
CA ARG A 336 25.56 -9.19 -15.74
C ARG A 336 25.82 -9.00 -14.25
N THR A 337 25.33 -7.89 -13.69
CA THR A 337 25.43 -7.64 -12.24
C THR A 337 24.69 -8.72 -11.45
N LEU A 338 23.47 -9.09 -11.88
CA LEU A 338 22.72 -10.20 -11.30
C LEU A 338 23.46 -11.55 -11.41
N GLN A 339 24.11 -11.83 -12.54
CA GLN A 339 24.92 -13.04 -12.71
C GLN A 339 26.08 -13.09 -11.71
N THR A 340 26.83 -12.00 -11.57
CA THR A 340 27.89 -11.91 -10.55
C THR A 340 27.36 -12.13 -9.14
N LEU A 341 26.19 -11.58 -8.83
CA LEU A 341 25.52 -11.79 -7.54
C LEU A 341 25.07 -13.24 -7.35
N THR A 342 24.52 -13.91 -8.36
CA THR A 342 24.18 -15.34 -8.29
C THR A 342 25.40 -16.21 -7.99
N LEU A 343 26.53 -15.93 -8.64
CA LEU A 343 27.77 -16.66 -8.39
C LEU A 343 28.20 -16.46 -6.94
N SER A 344 28.18 -15.23 -6.43
CA SER A 344 28.52 -14.96 -5.02
C SER A 344 27.63 -15.73 -4.02
N LYS A 345 26.35 -15.97 -4.34
CA LYS A 345 25.44 -16.80 -3.52
C LYS A 345 25.92 -18.24 -3.40
N LEU A 346 26.37 -18.80 -4.51
CA LEU A 346 26.79 -20.19 -4.59
C LEU A 346 28.01 -20.41 -3.70
N TRP A 347 29.00 -19.52 -3.78
CA TRP A 347 30.18 -19.54 -2.92
C TRP A 347 29.83 -19.44 -1.43
N MET A 348 28.90 -18.56 -1.05
CA MET A 348 28.45 -18.39 0.35
C MET A 348 27.65 -19.58 0.91
N ASN A 349 27.08 -20.44 0.07
CA ASN A 349 26.34 -21.62 0.51
C ASN A 349 27.23 -22.87 0.61
N THR A 350 28.42 -22.84 0.00
CA THR A 350 29.41 -23.94 0.04
C THR A 350 30.43 -23.80 1.18
N THR A 351 30.55 -22.62 1.77
CA THR A 351 31.27 -22.33 3.02
C THR A 351 30.29 -22.23 4.18
#